data_AF-A0A3P7MV75-F1
#
_entry.id   AF-A0A3P7MV75-F1
#
_cell.length_a   1.000
_cell.length_b   1.000
_cell.length_c   1.000
_cell.angle_alpha   90.00
_cell.angle_beta   90.00
_cell.angle_gamma   90.00
#
_symmetry.space_group_name_H-M   'P 1'
#
loop_
_entity.id
_entity.type
_entity.pdbx_description
1 polymer ?
#
loop_
_entity_poly.entity_id
_entity_poly.type
_entity_poly.pdbx_seq_one_letter_code
_entity_poly.pdbx_strand_id
1 'polypeptide(L)'
;MLEAVLYRLQFIRLMLLSLSLLAVSPAGDEGPSAAIDFRPSLDECAVHIKFAHLLLHKIRSTVHLGLQPPNSRDDEDYGWLPSFEPDVNRRQLPATFPRKTKMKSRLEGIECFEKLCLKILSITTEMPSKLTNIEDIIDFLRTYSLTDSCVLSRSLLQLVLFPRDDRLMGRTPLSSVIIESIRLFAAPAILDPTSTALTDEQCRTCWNEFVNDSVKVFLSVIQMFGQNLARQREKIINCIEDFSALHTEESSASLSLTSFVLLHTLSLIRYHFYLSFYLDLFAPFEYPYVYWYLGGVVLKWLVNTFDRSVTLIAAGEKRSIAFKTFHFSTALFYFLYSLTVTSTK
;
A
#
# COMPACT_ATOMS: atom_id res chain seq x y z
N MET A 1 -33.71 -15.93 -18.55
CA MET A 1 -33.43 -14.54 -18.98
C MET A 1 -33.57 -13.54 -17.84
N LEU A 2 -34.71 -13.48 -17.12
CA LEU A 2 -34.93 -12.55 -16.00
C LEU A 2 -33.84 -12.65 -14.91
N GLU A 3 -33.46 -13.86 -14.49
CA GLU A 3 -32.39 -14.07 -13.51
C GLU A 3 -31.04 -13.50 -13.97
N ALA A 4 -30.69 -13.64 -15.25
CA ALA A 4 -29.45 -13.12 -15.81
C ALA A 4 -29.37 -11.59 -15.74
N VAL A 5 -30.50 -10.91 -15.93
CA VAL A 5 -30.62 -9.46 -15.75
C VAL A 5 -30.52 -9.10 -14.28
N LEU A 6 -31.21 -9.84 -13.40
CA LEU A 6 -31.19 -9.61 -11.96
C LEU A 6 -29.77 -9.72 -11.40
N TYR A 7 -28.99 -10.73 -11.79
CA TYR A 7 -27.60 -10.89 -11.32
C TYR A 7 -26.73 -9.67 -11.68
N ARG A 8 -26.89 -9.10 -12.89
CA ARG A 8 -26.13 -7.92 -13.33
C ARG A 8 -26.54 -6.66 -12.57
N LEU A 9 -27.85 -6.45 -12.38
CA LEU A 9 -28.36 -5.32 -11.60
C LEU A 9 -27.94 -5.39 -10.14
N GLN A 10 -28.01 -6.57 -9.52
CA GLN A 10 -27.56 -6.78 -8.15
C GLN A 10 -26.05 -6.57 -8.02
N PHE A 11 -25.25 -7.07 -8.96
CA PHE A 11 -23.81 -6.84 -8.98
C PHE A 11 -23.49 -5.35 -9.03
N ILE A 12 -24.07 -4.60 -9.97
CA ILE A 12 -23.85 -3.15 -10.09
C ILE A 12 -24.25 -2.43 -8.80
N ARG A 13 -25.43 -2.75 -8.25
CA ARG A 13 -25.91 -2.16 -6.99
C ARG A 13 -24.92 -2.41 -5.84
N LEU A 14 -24.49 -3.65 -5.65
CA LEU A 14 -23.55 -4.00 -4.59
C LEU A 14 -22.19 -3.33 -4.77
N MET A 15 -21.69 -3.23 -6.00
CA MET A 15 -20.44 -2.51 -6.29
C MET A 15 -20.55 -1.02 -5.94
N LEU A 16 -21.64 -0.35 -6.33
CA LEU A 16 -21.87 1.06 -6.01
C LEU A 16 -21.99 1.30 -4.50
N LEU A 17 -22.77 0.46 -3.81
CA LEU A 17 -22.88 0.53 -2.34
C LEU A 17 -21.52 0.32 -1.68
N SER A 18 -20.76 -0.68 -2.11
CA SER A 18 -19.42 -0.96 -1.58
C SER A 18 -18.47 0.23 -1.75
N LEU A 19 -18.47 0.89 -2.92
CA LEU A 19 -17.64 2.07 -3.15
C LEU A 19 -18.05 3.24 -2.24
N SER A 20 -19.36 3.46 -2.04
CA SER A 20 -19.84 4.52 -1.13
C SER A 20 -19.50 4.27 0.35
N LEU A 21 -19.38 3.01 0.76
CA LEU A 21 -18.96 2.64 2.11
C LEU A 21 -17.45 2.84 2.33
N LEU A 22 -16.66 2.90 1.27
CA LEU A 22 -15.19 2.96 1.33
C LEU A 22 -14.61 4.34 1.06
N ALA A 23 -15.26 5.15 0.23
CA ALA A 23 -14.75 6.47 -0.14
C ALA A 23 -15.88 7.49 -0.30
N VAL A 24 -15.59 8.72 0.12
CA VAL A 24 -16.48 9.87 -0.12
C VAL A 24 -16.30 10.35 -1.56
N SER A 25 -17.41 10.71 -2.21
CA SER A 25 -17.34 11.37 -3.51
C SER A 25 -16.67 12.74 -3.36
N PRO A 26 -15.61 13.05 -4.12
CA PRO A 26 -14.99 14.38 -4.09
C PRO A 26 -15.91 15.49 -4.62
N ALA A 27 -17.04 15.15 -5.23
CA ALA A 27 -18.00 16.09 -5.83
C ALA A 27 -19.28 16.30 -5.00
N GLY A 28 -19.36 15.78 -3.76
CA GLY A 28 -20.53 15.91 -2.91
C GLY A 28 -20.59 17.26 -2.19
N ASP A 29 -21.63 18.04 -2.50
CA ASP A 29 -22.08 19.28 -1.84
C ASP A 29 -22.54 19.07 -0.37
N GLU A 30 -22.06 18.03 0.30
CA GLU A 30 -22.38 17.78 1.70
C GLU A 30 -21.60 18.79 2.56
N GLY A 31 -22.35 19.67 3.22
CA GLY A 31 -21.80 20.76 4.02
C GLY A 31 -20.68 20.32 4.97
N PRO A 32 -19.82 21.26 5.40
CA PRO A 32 -18.53 20.98 6.04
C PRO A 32 -18.61 20.01 7.22
N SER A 33 -19.74 19.90 7.93
CA SER A 33 -19.89 19.09 9.13
C SER A 33 -20.07 17.57 8.92
N ALA A 34 -20.73 17.10 7.85
CA ALA A 34 -20.90 15.65 7.59
C ALA A 34 -19.66 15.04 6.96
N ALA A 35 -18.91 15.89 6.27
CA ALA A 35 -17.68 15.56 5.59
C ALA A 35 -16.57 15.22 6.62
N ILE A 36 -16.38 16.01 7.68
CA ILE A 36 -15.20 15.94 8.57
C ILE A 36 -14.97 14.55 9.23
N ASP A 37 -16.03 13.75 9.45
CA ASP A 37 -15.95 12.50 10.23
C ASP A 37 -16.09 11.20 9.42
N PHE A 38 -15.93 11.24 8.10
CA PHE A 38 -16.08 10.01 7.30
C PHE A 38 -15.10 8.91 7.75
N ARG A 39 -15.65 7.72 7.99
CA ARG A 39 -14.90 6.50 8.29
C ARG A 39 -15.38 5.36 7.39
N PRO A 40 -14.47 4.63 6.73
CA PRO A 40 -14.85 3.54 5.87
C PRO A 40 -15.51 2.41 6.68
N SER A 41 -16.64 1.90 6.18
CA SER A 41 -17.37 0.76 6.77
C SER A 41 -16.88 -0.55 6.12
N LEU A 42 -15.82 -1.12 6.69
CA LEU A 42 -15.14 -2.26 6.10
C LEU A 42 -15.95 -3.57 6.19
N ASP A 43 -16.56 -3.85 7.34
CA ASP A 43 -17.30 -5.09 7.57
C ASP A 43 -18.52 -5.22 6.65
N GLU A 44 -19.30 -4.15 6.53
CA GLU A 44 -20.46 -4.11 5.66
C GLU A 44 -20.05 -4.19 4.18
N CYS A 45 -18.99 -3.48 3.79
CA CYS A 45 -18.43 -3.57 2.44
C CYS A 45 -17.95 -4.99 2.12
N ALA A 46 -17.28 -5.67 3.06
CA ALA A 46 -16.82 -7.04 2.88
C ALA A 46 -17.98 -8.00 2.59
N VAL A 47 -19.13 -7.83 3.26
CA VAL A 47 -20.34 -8.60 2.98
C VAL A 47 -20.83 -8.35 1.56
N HIS A 48 -20.99 -7.08 1.16
CA HIS A 48 -21.45 -6.72 -0.18
C HIS A 48 -20.53 -7.26 -1.29
N ILE A 49 -19.22 -7.13 -1.13
CA ILE A 49 -18.25 -7.60 -2.13
C ILE A 49 -18.19 -9.12 -2.21
N LYS A 50 -18.33 -9.85 -1.09
CA LYS A 50 -18.45 -11.32 -1.13
C LYS A 50 -19.63 -11.75 -1.98
N PHE A 51 -20.79 -11.12 -1.81
CA PHE A 51 -21.96 -11.40 -2.64
C PHE A 51 -21.75 -10.97 -4.10
N ALA A 52 -21.17 -9.80 -4.35
CA ALA A 52 -20.85 -9.33 -5.70
C ALA A 52 -19.91 -10.30 -6.44
N HIS A 53 -18.91 -10.83 -5.74
CA HIS A 53 -17.98 -11.82 -6.29
C HIS A 53 -18.70 -13.13 -6.68
N LEU A 54 -19.60 -13.65 -5.83
CA LEU A 54 -20.41 -14.83 -6.16
C LEU A 54 -21.32 -14.59 -7.37
N LEU A 55 -21.87 -13.39 -7.51
CA LEU A 55 -22.70 -13.02 -8.67
C LEU A 55 -21.91 -13.04 -9.98
N LEU A 56 -20.60 -12.75 -9.98
CA LEU A 56 -19.78 -12.79 -11.20
C LEU A 56 -19.74 -14.19 -11.83
N HIS A 57 -19.72 -15.25 -11.03
CA HIS A 57 -19.82 -16.62 -11.55
C HIS A 57 -21.18 -16.89 -12.23
N LYS A 58 -22.27 -16.37 -11.66
CA LYS A 58 -23.63 -16.47 -12.26
C LYS A 58 -23.77 -15.59 -13.50
N ILE A 59 -23.11 -14.43 -13.53
CA ILE A 59 -23.04 -13.57 -14.70
C ILE A 59 -22.29 -14.28 -15.83
N ARG A 60 -21.14 -14.92 -15.52
CA ARG A 60 -20.35 -15.71 -16.47
C ARG A 60 -21.17 -16.84 -17.10
N SER A 61 -21.88 -17.62 -16.29
CA SER A 61 -22.70 -18.74 -16.81
C SER A 61 -23.89 -18.29 -17.65
N THR A 62 -24.28 -17.01 -17.58
CA THR A 62 -25.44 -16.46 -18.30
C THR A 62 -25.07 -15.49 -19.43
N VAL A 63 -23.79 -15.36 -19.80
CA VAL A 63 -23.36 -14.46 -20.91
C VAL A 63 -24.03 -14.81 -22.24
N HIS A 64 -24.22 -16.09 -22.53
CA HIS A 64 -24.85 -16.59 -23.75
C HIS A 64 -26.33 -16.19 -23.90
N LEU A 65 -27.00 -15.82 -22.81
CA LEU A 65 -28.41 -15.40 -22.82
C LEU A 65 -28.61 -13.94 -23.28
N GLY A 66 -27.53 -13.16 -23.42
CA GLY A 66 -27.57 -11.80 -23.94
C GLY A 66 -27.50 -11.76 -25.47
N LEU A 67 -27.52 -10.54 -26.03
CA LEU A 67 -27.20 -10.33 -27.44
C LEU A 67 -25.80 -10.87 -27.75
N GLN A 68 -25.63 -11.45 -28.93
CA GLN A 68 -24.39 -12.07 -29.39
C GLN A 68 -23.86 -11.38 -30.64
N PRO A 69 -22.53 -11.35 -30.84
CA PRO A 69 -21.93 -10.77 -32.03
C PRO A 69 -22.38 -11.52 -33.30
N PRO A 70 -22.67 -10.81 -34.40
CA PRO A 70 -22.97 -11.43 -35.67
C PRO A 70 -21.73 -12.17 -36.21
N ASN A 71 -21.93 -13.40 -36.71
CA ASN A 71 -20.91 -14.27 -37.34
C ASN A 71 -19.87 -14.92 -36.41
N SER A 72 -20.17 -15.08 -35.11
CA SER A 72 -19.28 -15.75 -34.14
C SER A 72 -17.88 -15.14 -34.04
N ARG A 73 -17.68 -13.91 -34.55
CA ARG A 73 -16.45 -13.15 -34.33
C ARG A 73 -16.44 -12.63 -32.89
N ASP A 74 -15.27 -12.61 -32.28
CA ASP A 74 -15.07 -12.21 -30.89
C ASP A 74 -15.62 -10.81 -30.59
N ASP A 75 -15.81 -10.52 -29.29
CA ASP A 75 -16.20 -9.22 -28.74
C ASP A 75 -15.11 -8.13 -29.02
N GLU A 76 -14.87 -7.79 -30.29
CA GLU A 76 -13.75 -6.94 -30.73
C GLU A 76 -13.99 -5.46 -30.41
N ASP A 77 -15.03 -4.86 -31.01
CA ASP A 77 -15.32 -3.42 -30.91
C ASP A 77 -16.73 -3.13 -30.41
N TYR A 78 -17.54 -4.16 -30.11
CA TYR A 78 -18.90 -4.03 -29.62
C TYR A 78 -19.85 -3.19 -30.50
N GLY A 79 -19.49 -2.88 -31.75
CA GLY A 79 -20.31 -2.07 -32.66
C GLY A 79 -21.64 -2.73 -33.06
N TRP A 80 -21.79 -4.03 -32.76
CA TRP A 80 -23.04 -4.77 -32.91
C TRP A 80 -24.06 -4.52 -31.79
N LEU A 81 -23.67 -3.84 -30.70
CA LEU A 81 -24.59 -3.42 -29.65
C LEU A 81 -25.27 -2.10 -30.04
N PRO A 82 -26.62 -2.00 -30.00
CA PRO A 82 -27.34 -0.81 -30.44
C PRO A 82 -27.05 0.44 -29.61
N SER A 83 -26.55 0.28 -28.38
CA SER A 83 -26.25 1.37 -27.45
C SER A 83 -24.75 1.69 -27.35
N PHE A 84 -23.91 1.13 -28.22
CA PHE A 84 -22.47 1.33 -28.19
C PHE A 84 -21.93 1.84 -29.53
N GLU A 85 -21.26 2.99 -29.52
CA GLU A 85 -20.62 3.59 -30.69
C GLU A 85 -19.09 3.56 -30.49
N PRO A 86 -18.37 2.58 -31.09
CA PRO A 86 -16.93 2.40 -30.86
C PRO A 86 -16.09 3.59 -31.32
N ASP A 87 -16.58 4.33 -32.30
CA ASP A 87 -15.88 5.47 -32.90
C ASP A 87 -16.29 6.82 -32.30
N VAL A 88 -17.02 6.84 -31.17
CA VAL A 88 -17.43 8.09 -30.50
C VAL A 88 -16.24 9.01 -30.22
N ASN A 89 -15.11 8.41 -29.83
CA ASN A 89 -13.86 9.12 -29.54
C ASN A 89 -13.29 9.83 -30.77
N ARG A 90 -13.53 9.33 -31.99
CA ARG A 90 -13.07 9.98 -33.22
C ARG A 90 -13.85 11.26 -33.55
N ARG A 91 -15.11 11.33 -33.08
CA ARG A 91 -16.01 12.46 -33.33
C ARG A 91 -15.94 13.53 -32.24
N GLN A 92 -15.68 13.12 -30.99
CA GLN A 92 -15.81 13.97 -29.80
C GLN A 92 -14.47 14.41 -29.18
N LEU A 93 -13.37 13.67 -29.40
CA LEU A 93 -12.07 14.07 -28.86
C LEU A 93 -11.37 15.09 -29.79
N PRO A 94 -10.57 16.02 -29.25
CA PRO A 94 -9.75 16.92 -30.05
C PRO A 94 -8.83 16.15 -31.00
N ALA A 95 -8.38 16.81 -32.07
CA ALA A 95 -7.57 16.23 -33.15
C ALA A 95 -6.33 15.49 -32.61
N THR A 96 -6.51 14.21 -32.33
CA THR A 96 -5.48 13.24 -31.98
C THR A 96 -5.54 12.16 -33.04
N PHE A 97 -4.41 11.54 -33.35
CA PHE A 97 -4.40 10.43 -34.31
C PHE A 97 -5.45 9.39 -33.90
N PRO A 98 -6.37 8.98 -34.79
CA PRO A 98 -7.42 8.03 -34.46
C PRO A 98 -6.83 6.73 -33.91
N ARG A 99 -7.06 6.42 -32.62
CA ARG A 99 -6.62 5.17 -32.01
C ARG A 99 -7.79 4.19 -31.97
N LYS A 100 -7.67 3.04 -32.65
CA LYS A 100 -8.61 1.93 -32.42
C LYS A 100 -8.30 1.36 -31.03
N THR A 101 -9.21 1.58 -30.07
CA THR A 101 -9.03 1.05 -28.72
C THR A 101 -9.36 -0.43 -28.74
N LYS A 102 -8.38 -1.29 -28.42
CA LYS A 102 -8.65 -2.73 -28.25
C LYS A 102 -9.52 -2.90 -27.00
N MET A 103 -10.77 -3.31 -27.18
CA MET A 103 -11.67 -3.57 -26.06
C MET A 103 -11.43 -4.97 -25.52
N LYS A 104 -11.65 -5.15 -24.21
CA LYS A 104 -11.66 -6.47 -23.58
C LYS A 104 -12.96 -7.19 -23.94
N SER A 105 -12.90 -8.49 -24.14
CA SER A 105 -14.09 -9.33 -24.28
C SER A 105 -14.94 -9.33 -23.00
N ARG A 106 -16.19 -9.78 -23.10
CA ARG A 106 -17.09 -9.85 -21.93
C ARG A 106 -16.53 -10.77 -20.85
N LEU A 107 -15.90 -11.87 -21.24
CA LEU A 107 -15.32 -12.85 -20.33
C LEU A 107 -14.07 -12.28 -19.62
N GLU A 108 -13.16 -11.65 -20.37
CA GLU A 108 -12.01 -10.95 -19.78
C GLU A 108 -12.46 -9.80 -18.86
N GLY A 109 -13.57 -9.12 -19.18
CA GLY A 109 -14.16 -8.10 -18.34
C GLY A 109 -14.65 -8.66 -17.00
N ILE A 110 -15.33 -9.80 -17.02
CA ILE A 110 -15.76 -10.51 -15.80
C ILE A 110 -14.55 -10.91 -14.95
N GLU A 111 -13.49 -11.45 -15.54
CA GLU A 111 -12.25 -11.78 -14.82
C GLU A 111 -11.62 -10.54 -14.17
N CYS A 112 -11.64 -9.40 -14.85
CA CYS A 112 -11.15 -8.14 -14.29
C CYS A 112 -11.98 -7.71 -13.06
N PHE A 113 -13.31 -7.89 -13.10
CA PHE A 113 -14.17 -7.64 -11.94
C PHE A 113 -13.94 -8.64 -10.81
N GLU A 114 -13.66 -9.91 -11.12
CA GLU A 114 -13.35 -10.93 -10.10
C GLU A 114 -12.07 -10.53 -9.34
N LYS A 115 -11.00 -10.17 -10.08
CA LYS A 115 -9.76 -9.66 -9.50
C LYS A 115 -9.98 -8.40 -8.66
N LEU A 116 -10.79 -7.46 -9.15
CA LEU A 116 -11.13 -6.24 -8.41
C LEU A 116 -11.87 -6.56 -7.10
N CYS A 117 -12.86 -7.45 -7.12
CA CYS A 117 -13.59 -7.86 -5.91
C CYS A 117 -12.63 -8.46 -4.87
N LEU A 118 -11.71 -9.35 -5.28
CA LEU A 118 -10.71 -9.92 -4.38
C LEU A 118 -9.79 -8.85 -3.79
N LYS A 119 -9.42 -7.84 -4.58
CA LYS A 119 -8.62 -6.71 -4.09
C LYS A 119 -9.38 -5.83 -3.10
N ILE A 120 -10.65 -5.54 -3.35
CA ILE A 120 -11.49 -4.83 -2.38
C ILE A 120 -11.65 -5.66 -1.11
N LEU A 121 -11.78 -7.00 -1.21
CA LEU A 121 -11.83 -7.87 -0.04
C LEU A 121 -10.56 -7.75 0.80
N SER A 122 -9.37 -7.83 0.19
CA SER A 122 -8.10 -7.65 0.90
C SER A 122 -8.02 -6.29 1.63
N ILE A 123 -8.52 -5.19 1.02
CA ILE A 123 -8.67 -3.89 1.70
C ILE A 123 -9.58 -4.00 2.92
N THR A 124 -10.73 -4.67 2.80
CA THR A 124 -11.72 -4.73 3.88
C THR A 124 -11.39 -5.73 5.00
N THR A 125 -10.68 -6.82 4.71
CA THR A 125 -10.50 -7.94 5.64
C THR A 125 -9.08 -8.15 6.12
N GLU A 126 -8.07 -7.86 5.30
CA GLU A 126 -6.67 -8.12 5.65
C GLU A 126 -5.99 -6.86 6.18
N MET A 127 -6.15 -5.73 5.45
CA MET A 127 -5.53 -4.45 5.78
C MET A 127 -5.70 -4.03 7.24
N PRO A 128 -6.89 -4.11 7.87
CA PRO A 128 -7.09 -3.57 9.23
C PRO A 128 -6.16 -4.20 10.28
N SER A 129 -5.83 -5.48 10.10
CA SER A 129 -4.92 -6.22 10.98
C SER A 129 -3.45 -5.84 10.83
N LYS A 130 -3.11 -5.09 9.77
CA LYS A 130 -1.75 -4.68 9.40
C LYS A 130 -1.42 -3.22 9.74
N LEU A 131 -2.37 -2.48 10.32
CA LEU A 131 -2.20 -1.05 10.63
C LEU A 131 -1.63 -0.80 12.03
N THR A 132 -0.73 -1.69 12.48
CA THR A 132 -0.13 -1.73 13.82
C THR A 132 1.13 -0.87 13.94
N ASN A 133 2.04 -1.01 12.97
CA ASN A 133 3.29 -0.27 12.85
C ASN A 133 3.55 0.02 11.36
N ILE A 134 4.54 0.87 11.09
CA ILE A 134 4.85 1.33 9.73
C ILE A 134 5.37 0.20 8.85
N GLU A 135 6.14 -0.73 9.41
CA GLU A 135 6.72 -1.86 8.70
C GLU A 135 5.63 -2.78 8.14
N ASP A 136 4.63 -3.14 8.97
CA ASP A 136 3.48 -3.96 8.58
C ASP A 136 2.62 -3.27 7.51
N ILE A 137 2.42 -1.95 7.62
CA ILE A 137 1.71 -1.15 6.62
C ILE A 137 2.46 -1.19 5.29
N ILE A 138 3.75 -0.86 5.28
CA ILE A 138 4.57 -0.84 4.06
C ILE A 138 4.62 -2.22 3.42
N ASP A 139 4.73 -3.29 4.20
CA ASP A 139 4.76 -4.65 3.67
C ASP A 139 3.41 -5.06 3.04
N PHE A 140 2.30 -4.71 3.69
CA PHE A 140 0.96 -4.89 3.11
C PHE A 140 0.82 -4.13 1.79
N LEU A 141 1.17 -2.84 1.76
CA LEU A 141 1.06 -1.99 0.57
C LEU A 141 1.93 -2.50 -0.60
N ARG A 142 3.15 -2.95 -0.28
CA ARG A 142 4.07 -3.57 -1.25
C ARG A 142 3.46 -4.84 -1.83
N THR A 143 3.07 -5.77 -0.97
CA THR A 143 2.47 -7.05 -1.37
C THR A 143 1.22 -6.83 -2.21
N TYR A 144 0.36 -5.91 -1.76
CA TYR A 144 -0.85 -5.53 -2.47
C TYR A 144 -0.56 -4.99 -3.87
N SER A 145 0.47 -4.14 -4.01
CA SER A 145 0.87 -3.56 -5.30
C SER A 145 1.39 -4.60 -6.29
N LEU A 146 2.18 -5.57 -5.81
CA LEU A 146 2.85 -6.60 -6.63
C LEU A 146 1.92 -7.72 -7.10
N THR A 147 0.84 -7.99 -6.38
CA THR A 147 -0.14 -9.02 -6.79
C THR A 147 -1.28 -8.38 -7.58
N ASP A 148 -1.40 -8.56 -8.89
CA ASP A 148 -2.62 -8.29 -9.68
C ASP A 148 -3.39 -6.97 -9.37
N SER A 149 -2.70 -5.90 -8.94
CA SER A 149 -3.35 -4.63 -8.59
C SER A 149 -3.61 -3.78 -9.82
N CYS A 150 -4.73 -3.06 -9.83
CA CYS A 150 -5.04 -2.11 -10.89
C CYS A 150 -5.04 -0.68 -10.35
N VAL A 151 -5.13 0.31 -11.24
CA VAL A 151 -5.16 1.73 -10.85
C VAL A 151 -6.33 2.00 -9.89
N LEU A 152 -7.52 1.47 -10.18
CA LEU A 152 -8.69 1.66 -9.34
C LEU A 152 -8.50 1.05 -7.95
N SER A 153 -7.97 -0.18 -7.87
CA SER A 153 -7.80 -0.86 -6.58
C SER A 153 -6.71 -0.23 -5.72
N ARG A 154 -5.66 0.35 -6.34
CA ARG A 154 -4.62 1.11 -5.64
C ARG A 154 -5.12 2.48 -5.18
N SER A 155 -5.87 3.21 -6.03
CA SER A 155 -6.48 4.48 -5.65
C SER A 155 -7.48 4.31 -4.51
N LEU A 156 -8.33 3.28 -4.57
CA LEU A 156 -9.28 2.98 -3.51
C LEU A 156 -8.57 2.64 -2.20
N LEU A 157 -7.49 1.83 -2.24
CA LEU A 157 -6.67 1.55 -1.05
C LEU A 157 -6.15 2.83 -0.39
N GLN A 158 -5.65 3.79 -1.17
CA GLN A 158 -5.17 5.07 -0.64
C GLN A 158 -6.31 5.90 -0.01
N LEU A 159 -7.48 5.95 -0.65
CA LEU A 159 -8.66 6.65 -0.12
C LEU A 159 -9.22 6.01 1.15
N VAL A 160 -9.14 4.68 1.29
CA VAL A 160 -9.58 3.99 2.51
C VAL A 160 -8.56 4.18 3.63
N LEU A 161 -7.26 4.12 3.30
CA LEU A 161 -6.19 4.25 4.28
C LEU A 161 -6.09 5.67 4.84
N PHE A 162 -6.21 6.69 3.99
CA PHE A 162 -6.22 8.11 4.37
C PHE A 162 -7.41 8.82 3.72
N PRO A 163 -8.60 8.75 4.34
CA PRO A 163 -9.79 9.35 3.75
C PRO A 163 -9.71 10.87 3.59
N ARG A 164 -8.99 11.57 4.47
CA ARG A 164 -8.95 13.05 4.50
C ARG A 164 -7.65 13.65 5.01
N ASP A 165 -7.13 13.14 6.11
CA ASP A 165 -5.94 13.65 6.80
C ASP A 165 -4.91 12.54 6.99
N ASP A 166 -3.90 12.79 7.82
CA ASP A 166 -2.87 11.82 8.20
C ASP A 166 -3.37 10.78 9.23
N ARG A 167 -4.69 10.63 9.42
CA ARG A 167 -5.26 9.59 10.28
C ARG A 167 -5.63 8.36 9.48
N LEU A 168 -5.03 7.23 9.85
CA LEU A 168 -5.35 5.94 9.29
C LEU A 168 -6.82 5.60 9.50
N MET A 169 -7.54 5.39 8.39
CA MET A 169 -8.98 5.13 8.33
C MET A 169 -9.83 6.17 9.10
N GLY A 170 -9.32 7.41 9.24
CA GLY A 170 -9.97 8.46 10.03
C GLY A 170 -9.99 8.21 11.55
N ARG A 171 -9.09 7.36 12.06
CA ARG A 171 -9.04 6.97 13.49
C ARG A 171 -7.70 7.31 14.14
N THR A 172 -6.63 6.64 13.71
CA THR A 172 -5.33 6.68 14.38
C THR A 172 -4.40 7.63 13.65
N PRO A 173 -3.85 8.67 14.28
CA PRO A 173 -2.90 9.56 13.61
C PRO A 173 -1.62 8.79 13.24
N LEU A 174 -1.08 9.06 12.04
CA LEU A 174 0.11 8.38 11.52
C LEU A 174 1.31 8.54 12.45
N SER A 175 1.43 9.70 13.11
CA SER A 175 2.44 9.94 14.15
C SER A 175 2.45 8.89 15.24
N SER A 176 1.28 8.43 15.71
CA SER A 176 1.21 7.39 16.76
C SER A 176 1.73 6.03 16.27
N VAL A 177 1.49 5.71 15.00
CA VAL A 177 1.98 4.46 14.38
C VAL A 177 3.50 4.52 14.17
N ILE A 178 4.03 5.68 13.76
CA ILE A 178 5.48 5.91 13.64
C ILE A 178 6.14 5.78 15.02
N ILE A 179 5.56 6.40 16.05
CA ILE A 179 6.07 6.32 17.43
C ILE A 179 6.09 4.86 17.93
N GLU A 180 5.06 4.07 17.62
CA GLU A 180 5.03 2.64 17.95
C GLU A 180 6.15 1.88 17.23
N SER A 181 6.40 2.17 15.96
CA SER A 181 7.47 1.55 15.17
C SER A 181 8.85 1.88 15.78
N ILE A 182 9.07 3.14 16.15
CA ILE A 182 10.28 3.60 16.84
C ILE A 182 10.43 2.92 18.21
N ARG A 183 9.35 2.77 18.98
CA ARG A 183 9.35 2.08 20.27
C ARG A 183 9.79 0.64 20.11
N LEU A 184 9.19 -0.09 19.16
CA LEU A 184 9.50 -1.50 18.89
C LEU A 184 10.92 -1.69 18.35
N PHE A 185 11.45 -0.71 17.63
CA PHE A 185 12.76 -0.82 16.99
C PHE A 185 13.93 -0.35 17.88
N ALA A 186 13.78 0.77 18.59
CA ALA A 186 14.89 1.45 19.28
C ALA A 186 14.69 1.65 20.78
N ALA A 187 13.46 1.48 21.31
CA ALA A 187 13.11 1.73 22.71
C ALA A 187 13.76 3.03 23.27
N PRO A 188 13.61 4.19 22.59
CA PRO A 188 14.35 5.40 22.93
C PRO A 188 13.95 5.92 24.31
N ALA A 189 14.90 6.53 25.01
CA ALA A 189 14.72 6.98 26.39
C ALA A 189 13.61 8.04 26.55
N ILE A 190 13.27 8.80 25.51
CA ILE A 190 12.18 9.78 25.55
C ILE A 190 10.78 9.14 25.62
N LEU A 191 10.65 7.87 25.23
CA LEU A 191 9.42 7.11 25.35
C LEU A 191 9.32 6.33 26.67
N ASP A 192 10.38 6.34 27.46
CA ASP A 192 10.43 5.73 28.79
C ASP A 192 9.90 6.72 29.83
N PRO A 193 8.78 6.43 30.53
CA PRO A 193 8.22 7.33 31.52
C PRO A 193 9.13 7.56 32.74
N THR A 194 10.13 6.70 32.95
CA THR A 194 11.10 6.82 34.06
C THR A 194 12.31 7.69 33.72
N SER A 195 12.47 8.05 32.44
CA SER A 195 13.61 8.82 31.94
C SER A 195 13.47 10.32 32.17
N THR A 196 14.57 10.98 32.51
CA THR A 196 14.64 12.45 32.60
C THR A 196 14.61 13.12 31.22
N ALA A 197 14.72 12.38 30.12
CA ALA A 197 14.69 12.94 28.77
C ALA A 197 13.39 13.70 28.44
N LEU A 198 12.27 13.32 29.07
CA LEU A 198 10.99 14.04 28.93
C LEU A 198 10.95 15.39 29.66
N THR A 199 11.84 15.60 30.63
CA THR A 199 11.95 16.86 31.38
C THR A 199 12.84 17.88 30.68
N ASP A 200 13.69 17.44 29.75
CA ASP A 200 14.51 18.32 28.92
C ASP A 200 13.67 18.90 27.77
N GLU A 201 13.49 20.22 27.79
CA GLU A 201 12.73 20.96 26.79
C GLU A 201 13.34 20.83 25.38
N GLN A 202 14.66 20.75 25.29
CA GLN A 202 15.36 20.61 24.01
C GLN A 202 15.10 19.22 23.42
N CYS A 203 15.26 18.15 24.19
CA CYS A 203 14.94 16.79 23.74
C CYS A 203 13.48 16.66 23.29
N ARG A 204 12.54 17.24 24.04
CA ARG A 204 11.11 17.21 23.70
C ARG A 204 10.81 17.94 22.40
N THR A 205 11.44 19.10 22.18
CA THR A 205 11.26 19.89 20.95
C THR A 205 11.80 19.12 19.75
N CYS A 206 13.04 18.63 19.82
CA CYS A 206 13.65 17.85 18.74
C CYS A 206 12.85 16.58 18.42
N TRP A 207 12.31 15.90 19.43
CA TRP A 207 11.46 14.74 19.22
C TRP A 207 10.16 15.07 18.49
N ASN A 208 9.48 16.14 18.89
CA ASN A 208 8.24 16.56 18.23
C ASN A 208 8.47 16.97 16.78
N GLU A 209 9.56 17.71 16.51
CA GLU A 209 9.98 18.06 15.15
C GLU A 209 10.25 16.80 14.33
N PHE A 210 11.10 15.90 14.84
CA PHE A 210 11.41 14.63 14.17
C PHE A 210 10.16 13.81 13.85
N VAL A 211 9.21 13.67 14.79
CA VAL A 211 7.96 12.93 14.56
C VAL A 211 7.11 13.62 13.49
N ASN A 212 6.98 14.94 13.54
CA ASN A 212 6.19 15.70 12.55
C ASN A 212 6.79 15.59 11.14
N ASP A 213 8.11 15.66 11.01
CA ASP A 213 8.77 15.51 9.72
C ASP A 213 8.74 14.06 9.24
N SER A 214 8.89 13.08 10.15
CA SER A 214 8.68 11.66 9.86
C SER A 214 7.29 11.38 9.29
N VAL A 215 6.23 12.02 9.79
CA VAL A 215 4.87 11.89 9.23
C VAL A 215 4.85 12.25 7.75
N LYS A 216 5.49 13.36 7.34
CA LYS A 216 5.54 13.78 5.93
C LYS A 216 6.31 12.77 5.07
N VAL A 217 7.47 12.32 5.57
CA VAL A 217 8.33 11.34 4.86
C VAL A 217 7.58 10.01 4.66
N PHE A 218 6.99 9.46 5.73
CA PHE A 218 6.26 8.20 5.63
C PHE A 218 4.96 8.32 4.84
N LEU A 219 4.29 9.48 4.86
CA LEU A 219 3.13 9.72 4.01
C LEU A 219 3.53 9.67 2.52
N SER A 220 4.67 10.26 2.14
CA SER A 220 5.23 10.18 0.78
C SER A 220 5.49 8.72 0.36
N VAL A 221 6.08 7.92 1.27
CA VAL A 221 6.33 6.48 1.05
C VAL A 221 5.03 5.68 0.89
N ILE A 222 4.02 5.94 1.72
CA ILE A 222 2.74 5.24 1.64
C ILE A 222 2.00 5.60 0.35
N GLN A 223 1.94 6.89 0.01
CA GLN A 223 1.26 7.39 -1.19
C GLN A 223 1.92 6.91 -2.48
N MET A 224 3.23 6.69 -2.46
CA MET A 224 3.95 6.06 -3.56
C MET A 224 3.29 4.74 -3.97
N PHE A 225 2.87 3.88 -3.03
CA PHE A 225 2.22 2.60 -3.36
C PHE A 225 0.85 2.74 -4.07
N GLY A 226 0.26 3.95 -4.08
CA GLY A 226 -0.88 4.27 -4.93
C GLY A 226 -0.53 4.27 -6.44
N GLN A 227 0.74 4.42 -6.79
CA GLN A 227 1.23 4.52 -8.16
C GLN A 227 1.49 3.14 -8.80
N ASN A 228 1.63 3.11 -10.13
CA ASN A 228 2.06 1.88 -10.83
C ASN A 228 3.54 1.59 -10.54
N LEU A 229 4.00 0.35 -10.74
CA LEU A 229 5.33 -0.09 -10.31
C LEU A 229 6.48 0.75 -10.91
N ALA A 230 6.38 1.18 -12.17
CA ALA A 230 7.38 2.06 -12.77
C ALA A 230 7.46 3.42 -12.06
N ARG A 231 6.30 4.03 -11.79
CA ARG A 231 6.21 5.29 -11.02
C ARG A 231 6.59 5.12 -9.56
N GLN A 232 6.30 3.97 -8.94
CA GLN A 232 6.81 3.65 -7.61
C GLN A 232 8.33 3.72 -7.60
N ARG A 233 8.99 3.00 -8.52
CA ARG A 233 10.46 2.96 -8.64
C ARG A 233 11.08 4.35 -8.75
N GLU A 234 10.51 5.21 -9.60
CA GLU A 234 10.96 6.60 -9.75
C GLU A 234 10.81 7.38 -8.43
N LYS A 235 9.64 7.28 -7.80
CA LYS A 235 9.32 8.03 -6.57
C LYS A 235 10.14 7.57 -5.35
N ILE A 236 10.66 6.35 -5.34
CA ILE A 236 11.58 5.87 -4.29
C ILE A 236 12.80 6.80 -4.15
N ILE A 237 13.30 7.37 -5.24
CA ILE A 237 14.47 8.25 -5.22
C ILE A 237 14.20 9.47 -4.33
N ASN A 238 13.07 10.14 -4.55
CA ASN A 238 12.65 11.26 -3.72
C ASN A 238 12.45 10.85 -2.26
N CYS A 239 11.89 9.67 -2.01
CA CYS A 239 11.71 9.19 -0.63
C CYS A 239 13.05 8.94 0.07
N ILE A 240 14.08 8.48 -0.66
CA ILE A 240 15.44 8.31 -0.12
C ILE A 240 16.06 9.66 0.24
N GLU A 241 15.86 10.69 -0.60
CA GLU A 241 16.30 12.06 -0.32
C GLU A 241 15.60 12.62 0.92
N ASP A 242 14.28 12.42 1.03
CA ASP A 242 13.47 12.82 2.19
C ASP A 242 13.99 12.15 3.49
N PHE A 243 14.34 10.86 3.46
CA PHE A 243 14.97 10.19 4.60
C PHE A 243 16.39 10.68 4.89
N SER A 244 17.15 11.10 3.88
CA SER A 244 18.49 11.68 4.07
C SER A 244 18.43 13.02 4.81
N ALA A 245 17.41 13.84 4.53
CA ALA A 245 17.15 15.06 5.28
C ALA A 245 16.83 14.74 6.74
N LEU A 246 15.90 13.80 6.96
CA LEU A 246 15.49 13.34 8.29
C LEU A 246 16.65 12.77 9.11
N HIS A 247 17.57 12.03 8.47
CA HIS A 247 18.79 11.52 9.10
C HIS A 247 19.72 12.65 9.59
N THR A 248 19.84 13.71 8.80
CA THR A 248 20.72 14.86 9.11
C THR A 248 20.19 15.63 10.30
N GLU A 249 18.88 15.82 10.38
CA GLU A 249 18.18 16.43 11.52
C GLU A 249 18.40 15.61 12.81
N GLU A 250 18.17 14.29 12.76
CA GLU A 250 18.37 13.38 13.89
C GLU A 250 19.81 13.40 14.42
N SER A 251 20.78 13.40 13.51
CA SER A 251 22.21 13.40 13.85
C SER A 251 22.60 14.64 14.68
N SER A 252 21.89 15.75 14.50
CA SER A 252 22.10 16.97 15.30
C SER A 252 21.38 16.95 16.65
N ALA A 253 20.28 16.20 16.75
CA ALA A 253 19.45 16.08 17.96
C ALA A 253 19.87 14.95 18.92
N SER A 254 20.72 14.01 18.48
CA SER A 254 21.24 12.89 19.29
C SER A 254 20.19 11.93 19.88
N LEU A 255 19.04 11.81 19.22
CA LEU A 255 17.90 10.98 19.68
C LEU A 255 18.16 9.47 19.60
N SER A 256 19.29 9.04 19.03
CA SER A 256 19.66 7.64 18.80
C SER A 256 18.70 6.89 17.86
N LEU A 257 18.06 7.61 16.94
CA LEU A 257 17.12 7.10 15.95
C LEU A 257 17.76 6.89 14.57
N THR A 258 19.07 7.16 14.43
CA THR A 258 19.84 6.98 13.20
C THR A 258 19.61 5.61 12.56
N SER A 259 19.60 4.54 13.36
CA SER A 259 19.40 3.18 12.90
C SER A 259 17.97 2.93 12.37
N PHE A 260 16.97 3.61 12.94
CA PHE A 260 15.59 3.51 12.47
C PHE A 260 15.46 4.16 11.09
N VAL A 261 16.01 5.37 10.93
CA VAL A 261 16.02 6.06 9.63
C VAL A 261 16.79 5.24 8.59
N LEU A 262 17.97 4.72 8.95
CA LEU A 262 18.79 3.89 8.06
C LEU A 262 18.09 2.61 7.62
N LEU A 263 17.32 1.96 8.51
CA LEU A 263 16.52 0.77 8.16
C LEU A 263 15.57 1.05 7.00
N HIS A 264 14.81 2.14 7.08
CA HIS A 264 13.82 2.48 6.06
C HIS A 264 14.48 2.93 4.76
N THR A 265 15.57 3.70 4.83
CA THR A 265 16.37 4.07 3.66
C THR A 265 16.89 2.84 2.92
N LEU A 266 17.53 1.90 3.63
CA LEU A 266 18.05 0.67 3.02
C LEU A 266 16.93 -0.23 2.48
N SER A 267 15.78 -0.27 3.16
CA SER A 267 14.60 -0.99 2.70
C SER A 267 14.03 -0.43 1.40
N LEU A 268 14.04 0.89 1.23
CA LEU A 268 13.67 1.57 -0.01
C LEU A 268 14.68 1.31 -1.13
N ILE A 269 15.98 1.41 -0.86
CA ILE A 269 17.03 1.06 -1.83
C ILE A 269 16.85 -0.38 -2.31
N ARG A 270 16.68 -1.33 -1.39
CA ARG A 270 16.42 -2.74 -1.73
C ARG A 270 15.18 -2.87 -2.62
N TYR A 271 14.10 -2.15 -2.31
CA TYR A 271 12.88 -2.18 -3.11
C TYR A 271 13.06 -1.54 -4.50
N HIS A 272 13.85 -0.47 -4.61
CA HIS A 272 14.19 0.14 -5.90
C HIS A 272 14.89 -0.85 -6.82
N PHE A 273 15.87 -1.59 -6.31
CA PHE A 273 16.54 -2.65 -7.07
C PHE A 273 15.60 -3.79 -7.42
N TYR A 274 14.76 -4.23 -6.47
CA TYR A 274 13.74 -5.25 -6.75
C TYR A 274 12.83 -4.84 -7.92
N LEU A 275 12.30 -3.61 -7.90
CA LEU A 275 11.49 -3.10 -9.01
C LEU A 275 12.29 -2.95 -10.30
N SER A 276 13.59 -2.63 -10.22
CA SER A 276 14.45 -2.54 -11.40
C SER A 276 14.60 -3.90 -12.11
N PHE A 277 14.77 -4.98 -11.34
CA PHE A 277 14.75 -6.34 -11.88
C PHE A 277 13.36 -6.72 -12.40
N TYR A 278 12.31 -6.43 -11.62
CA TYR A 278 10.93 -6.76 -12.01
C TYR A 278 10.50 -6.08 -13.33
N LEU A 279 11.05 -4.90 -13.61
CA LEU A 279 10.76 -4.11 -14.81
C LEU A 279 11.78 -4.33 -15.93
N ASP A 280 12.66 -5.34 -15.82
CA ASP A 280 13.69 -5.69 -16.81
C ASP A 280 14.59 -4.51 -17.21
N LEU A 281 14.97 -3.67 -16.23
CA LEU A 281 15.75 -2.45 -16.49
C LEU A 281 17.26 -2.69 -16.51
N PHE A 282 17.73 -3.84 -16.03
CA PHE A 282 19.14 -4.19 -16.02
C PHE A 282 19.50 -5.15 -17.14
N ALA A 283 20.58 -4.86 -17.87
CA ALA A 283 21.17 -5.80 -18.80
C ALA A 283 22.04 -6.86 -18.07
N PRO A 284 22.28 -8.04 -18.66
CA PRO A 284 23.01 -9.12 -17.98
C PRO A 284 24.44 -8.78 -17.54
N PHE A 285 25.14 -7.93 -18.30
CA PHE A 285 26.48 -7.47 -17.92
C PHE A 285 26.46 -6.57 -16.67
N GLU A 286 25.27 -6.11 -16.27
CA GLU A 286 25.08 -5.26 -15.11
C GLU A 286 24.99 -6.02 -13.79
N TYR A 287 24.62 -7.30 -13.88
CA TYR A 287 24.30 -8.12 -12.72
C TYR A 287 25.43 -8.23 -11.69
N PRO A 288 26.72 -8.41 -12.07
CA PRO A 288 27.79 -8.58 -11.08
C PRO A 288 27.90 -7.41 -10.10
N TYR A 289 27.80 -6.16 -10.57
CA TYR A 289 27.89 -4.99 -9.67
C TYR A 289 26.60 -4.73 -8.91
N VAL A 290 25.43 -4.99 -9.52
CA VAL A 290 24.14 -4.87 -8.83
C VAL A 290 24.06 -5.86 -7.66
N TYR A 291 24.40 -7.13 -7.89
CA TYR A 291 24.42 -8.15 -6.85
C TYR A 291 25.48 -7.88 -5.79
N TRP A 292 26.67 -7.40 -6.19
CA TRP A 292 27.70 -6.99 -5.23
C TRP A 292 27.21 -5.85 -4.33
N TYR A 293 26.58 -4.82 -4.89
CA TYR A 293 26.06 -3.71 -4.10
C TYR A 293 24.93 -4.16 -3.17
N LEU A 294 23.97 -4.94 -3.68
CA LEU A 294 22.87 -5.46 -2.86
C LEU A 294 23.37 -6.36 -1.73
N GLY A 295 24.24 -7.33 -2.02
CA GLY A 295 24.74 -8.28 -1.03
C GLY A 295 25.80 -7.70 -0.11
N GLY A 296 26.86 -7.15 -0.70
CA GLY A 296 28.05 -6.68 0.02
C GLY A 296 27.85 -5.36 0.76
N VAL A 297 26.93 -4.51 0.30
CA VAL A 297 26.65 -3.21 0.90
C VAL A 297 25.28 -3.22 1.56
N VAL A 298 24.18 -3.26 0.80
CA VAL A 298 22.83 -3.02 1.33
C VAL A 298 22.42 -4.04 2.39
N LEU A 299 22.52 -5.33 2.10
CA LEU A 299 22.15 -6.39 3.04
C LEU A 299 23.06 -6.40 4.28
N LYS A 300 24.37 -6.17 4.10
CA LYS A 300 25.31 -6.06 5.22
C LYS A 300 24.93 -4.93 6.18
N TRP A 301 24.59 -3.75 5.65
CA TRP A 301 24.15 -2.62 6.48
C TRP A 301 22.77 -2.86 7.12
N LEU A 302 21.86 -3.57 6.44
CA LEU A 302 20.58 -3.97 7.04
C LEU A 302 20.79 -4.89 8.25
N VAL A 303 21.64 -5.92 8.12
CA VAL A 303 21.96 -6.83 9.24
C VAL A 303 22.56 -6.06 10.41
N ASN A 304 23.56 -5.20 10.17
CA ASN A 304 24.16 -4.37 11.22
C ASN A 304 23.13 -3.45 11.90
N THR A 305 22.16 -2.94 11.14
CA THR A 305 21.09 -2.08 11.65
C THR A 305 20.15 -2.84 12.58
N PHE A 306 19.81 -4.09 12.24
CA PHE A 306 19.04 -4.97 13.10
C PHE A 306 19.82 -5.39 14.36
N ASP A 307 21.10 -5.73 14.25
CA ASP A 307 21.90 -6.08 15.43
C ASP A 307 21.98 -4.90 16.43
N ARG A 308 22.09 -3.67 15.89
CA ARG A 308 22.05 -2.46 16.70
C ARG A 308 20.66 -2.24 17.33
N SER A 309 19.58 -2.52 16.61
CA SER A 309 18.22 -2.41 17.14
C SER A 309 17.99 -3.37 18.31
N VAL A 310 18.42 -4.64 18.17
CA VAL A 310 18.38 -5.64 19.25
C VAL A 310 19.16 -5.16 20.48
N THR A 311 20.33 -4.56 20.27
CA THR A 311 21.13 -4.00 21.36
C THR A 311 20.44 -2.82 22.06
N LEU A 312 19.82 -1.93 21.29
CA LEU A 312 19.06 -0.78 21.82
C LEU A 312 17.83 -1.22 22.60
N ILE A 313 17.08 -2.19 22.08
CA ILE A 313 15.93 -2.79 22.75
C ILE A 313 16.38 -3.46 24.04
N ALA A 314 17.43 -4.29 24.03
CA ALA A 314 17.95 -4.92 25.24
C ALA A 314 18.42 -3.88 26.28
N ALA A 315 18.97 -2.75 25.85
CA ALA A 315 19.32 -1.64 26.74
C ALA A 315 18.07 -0.92 27.29
N GLY A 316 17.04 -0.72 26.48
CA GLY A 316 15.74 -0.18 26.89
C GLY A 316 14.97 -1.10 27.82
N GLU A 317 14.98 -2.39 27.55
CA GLU A 317 14.45 -3.42 28.42
C GLU A 317 15.21 -3.45 29.74
N LYS A 318 16.54 -3.31 29.77
CA LYS A 318 17.26 -3.16 31.05
C LYS A 318 16.82 -1.91 31.84
N ARG A 319 16.44 -0.82 31.18
CA ARG A 319 15.79 0.35 31.84
C ARG A 319 14.41 -0.03 32.39
N SER A 320 13.65 -0.82 31.64
CA SER A 320 12.28 -1.27 31.99
C SER A 320 12.21 -2.46 32.98
N ILE A 321 13.20 -3.37 32.99
CA ILE A 321 13.30 -4.63 33.77
C ILE A 321 13.56 -4.38 35.27
N ALA A 322 13.58 -3.12 35.71
CA ALA A 322 13.09 -2.80 37.06
C ALA A 322 11.65 -3.32 37.31
N PHE A 323 10.91 -3.74 36.28
CA PHE A 323 9.70 -4.56 36.39
C PHE A 323 9.59 -5.59 35.23
N LYS A 324 9.82 -6.86 35.58
CA LYS A 324 9.43 -8.13 34.93
C LYS A 324 9.60 -8.32 33.39
N THR A 325 10.56 -9.21 33.12
CA THR A 325 10.83 -10.11 31.99
C THR A 325 9.67 -10.49 31.06
N PHE A 326 9.84 -10.37 29.74
CA PHE A 326 9.31 -11.33 28.75
C PHE A 326 10.09 -11.37 27.42
N HIS A 327 9.94 -12.50 26.72
CA HIS A 327 10.74 -13.08 25.63
C HIS A 327 10.54 -12.49 24.22
N PHE A 328 11.63 -12.25 23.48
CA PHE A 328 11.65 -11.94 22.04
C PHE A 328 12.42 -13.04 21.28
N SER A 329 11.76 -13.86 20.44
CA SER A 329 12.48 -14.96 19.73
C SER A 329 11.87 -15.49 18.43
N THR A 330 10.67 -15.10 17.98
CA THR A 330 10.02 -15.78 16.84
C THR A 330 10.03 -14.99 15.54
N ALA A 331 9.93 -13.65 15.56
CA ALA A 331 9.89 -12.83 14.34
C ALA A 331 11.22 -12.76 13.59
N LEU A 332 12.35 -12.69 14.31
CA LEU A 332 13.69 -12.65 13.73
C LEU A 332 14.05 -13.96 13.00
N PHE A 333 13.57 -15.10 13.52
CA PHE A 333 13.81 -16.41 12.92
C PHE A 333 13.09 -16.58 11.58
N TYR A 334 11.83 -16.14 11.46
CA TYR A 334 11.09 -16.21 10.20
C TYR A 334 11.63 -15.23 9.15
N PHE A 335 12.10 -14.05 9.55
CA PHE A 335 12.70 -13.08 8.65
C PHE A 335 14.02 -13.59 8.06
N LEU A 336 14.91 -14.16 8.90
CA LEU A 336 16.17 -14.78 8.46
C LEU A 336 15.93 -16.06 7.64
N TYR A 337 14.93 -16.88 8.00
CA TYR A 337 14.58 -18.08 7.24
C TYR A 337 14.12 -17.73 5.81
N SER A 338 13.34 -16.65 5.63
CA SER A 338 12.91 -16.19 4.31
C SER A 338 14.08 -15.81 3.38
N LEU A 339 15.19 -15.35 3.94
CA LEU A 339 16.41 -14.98 3.20
C LEU A 339 17.20 -16.20 2.70
N THR A 340 17.05 -17.37 3.35
CA THR A 340 17.75 -18.60 2.92
C THR A 340 17.01 -19.35 1.81
N VAL A 341 15.67 -19.29 1.79
CA VAL A 341 14.87 -20.06 0.83
C VAL A 341 14.85 -19.42 -0.57
N THR A 342 15.07 -18.11 -0.69
CA THR A 342 15.15 -17.41 -1.99
C THR A 342 16.53 -17.48 -2.65
N SER A 343 17.55 -18.07 -2.01
CA SER A 343 18.88 -18.27 -2.62
C SER A 343 19.00 -19.57 -3.43
N THR A 344 17.95 -20.39 -3.46
CA THR A 344 17.90 -21.63 -4.24
C THR A 344 16.62 -21.67 -5.06
N LYS A 345 16.59 -20.91 -6.17
CA LYS A 345 15.82 -21.22 -7.37
C LYS A 345 16.31 -20.40 -8.55
#